data_AF-A0AAN6FEL0-F1
#
_entry.id   AF-A0AAN6FEL0-F1
#
_cell.length_a   1.000
_cell.length_b   1.000
_cell.length_c   1.000
_cell.angle_alpha   90.00
_cell.angle_beta   90.00
_cell.angle_gamma   90.00
#
_symmetry.space_group_name_H-M   'P 1'
#
loop_
_entity.id
_entity.type
_entity.pdbx_description
1 polymer ?
#
loop_
_entity_poly.entity_id
_entity_poly.type
_entity_poly.pdbx_seq_one_letter_code
_entity_poly.pdbx_strand_id
1 'polypeptide(L)'
;MRVSRTLAWVLPAVVTGQKPQYPPPFPPTPILPSSINYAPSVTPNIVDTTAPNAQIVCPGYKASDVQETTAGLSADLTLAGQECNAYGNDVKDLTLSVQYQSRERLVVRMYPKYLAPSNQSLYILSPSLTPQPGIGHGASKASSDLTFTWTNSPSFQFKIARAVSGEVIFDTYGHKIVFEDQLLELVTNMVPQYNIYGLAENLRGFRIPNNFTDVLECVQSWYDLALKVTILRDIHSERCCA
;
A
#
# COMPACT_ATOMS: atom_id res chain seq x y z
N MET A 1 4.27 74.09 -35.01
CA MET A 1 4.87 72.89 -34.37
C MET A 1 4.70 71.70 -35.30
N ARG A 2 5.80 71.21 -35.91
CA ARG A 2 5.80 70.02 -36.76
C ARG A 2 5.90 68.78 -35.87
N VAL A 3 4.88 67.92 -35.90
CA VAL A 3 4.90 66.62 -35.20
C VAL A 3 5.55 65.60 -36.13
N SER A 4 6.77 65.18 -35.79
CA SER A 4 7.50 64.12 -36.48
C SER A 4 6.92 62.76 -36.06
N ARG A 5 6.39 61.99 -37.01
CA ARG A 5 5.98 60.59 -36.79
C ARG A 5 7.13 59.68 -37.22
N THR A 6 7.85 59.12 -36.26
CA THR A 6 8.80 58.02 -36.50
C THR A 6 8.06 56.69 -36.39
N LEU A 7 7.96 55.98 -37.52
CA LEU A 7 7.52 54.57 -37.57
C LEU A 7 8.68 53.68 -37.11
N ALA A 8 8.53 53.00 -35.97
CA ALA A 8 9.47 51.95 -35.54
C ALA A 8 9.00 50.61 -36.10
N TRP A 9 9.79 50.01 -36.99
CA TRP A 9 9.57 48.65 -37.50
C TRP A 9 10.12 47.63 -36.50
N VAL A 10 9.27 46.78 -35.96
CA VAL A 10 9.67 45.60 -35.16
C VAL A 10 9.79 44.42 -36.11
N LEU A 11 11.01 43.91 -36.32
CA LEU A 11 11.26 42.69 -37.08
C LEU A 11 11.20 41.47 -36.12
N PRO A 12 10.39 40.43 -36.41
CA PRO A 12 10.40 39.20 -35.64
C PRO A 12 11.67 38.39 -35.99
N ALA A 13 12.50 38.11 -34.99
CA ALA A 13 13.63 37.20 -35.14
C ALA A 13 13.14 35.75 -35.04
N VAL A 14 13.21 35.00 -36.14
CA VAL A 14 12.99 33.54 -36.15
C VAL A 14 14.28 32.88 -35.67
N VAL A 15 14.30 32.38 -34.43
CA VAL A 15 15.40 31.54 -33.93
C VAL A 15 15.22 30.15 -34.53
N THR A 16 16.03 29.82 -35.54
CA THR A 16 16.13 28.44 -36.04
C THR A 16 17.05 27.66 -35.12
N GLY A 17 16.57 26.53 -34.58
CA GLY A 17 17.39 25.62 -33.79
C GLY A 17 18.57 25.11 -34.61
N GLN A 18 19.77 25.21 -34.05
CA GLN A 18 21.01 24.81 -34.72
C GLN A 18 20.97 23.30 -34.99
N LYS A 19 21.01 22.90 -36.27
CA LYS A 19 21.12 21.48 -36.63
C LYS A 19 22.48 20.94 -36.13
N PRO A 20 22.53 19.73 -35.55
CA PRO A 20 23.79 19.14 -35.09
C PRO A 20 24.82 19.14 -36.22
N GLN A 21 26.02 19.66 -35.96
CA GLN A 21 27.08 19.76 -36.97
C GLN A 21 27.74 18.40 -37.30
N TYR A 22 27.38 17.34 -36.57
CA TYR A 22 27.92 16.00 -36.78
C TYR A 22 26.82 14.94 -36.65
N PRO A 23 26.86 13.88 -37.47
CA PRO A 23 25.99 12.73 -37.28
C PRO A 23 26.28 12.08 -35.92
N PRO A 24 25.26 11.49 -35.25
CA PRO A 24 25.47 10.81 -33.99
C PRO A 24 26.50 9.67 -34.18
N PRO A 25 27.41 9.45 -33.22
CA PRO A 25 28.47 8.44 -33.31
C PRO A 25 27.92 7.01 -33.39
N PHE A 26 26.64 6.81 -33.10
CA PHE A 26 25.95 5.54 -33.20
C PHE A 26 24.61 5.73 -33.94
N PRO A 27 24.20 4.75 -34.79
CA PRO A 27 22.87 4.76 -35.36
C PRO A 27 21.83 4.71 -34.24
N PRO A 28 20.71 5.45 -34.35
CA PRO A 28 19.64 5.38 -33.37
C PRO A 28 19.14 3.94 -33.29
N THR A 29 19.24 3.34 -32.10
CA THR A 29 18.61 2.07 -31.82
C THR A 29 17.09 2.24 -31.89
N PRO A 30 16.35 1.36 -32.59
CA PRO A 30 14.90 1.37 -32.52
C PRO A 30 14.48 1.15 -31.08
N ILE A 31 13.87 2.18 -30.48
CA ILE A 31 13.18 2.04 -29.21
C ILE A 31 11.73 1.65 -29.49
N LEU A 32 11.18 0.80 -28.62
CA LEU A 32 9.74 0.56 -28.64
C LEU A 32 9.02 1.89 -28.39
N PRO A 33 7.86 2.13 -29.03
CA PRO A 33 7.08 3.32 -28.73
C PRO A 33 6.64 3.25 -27.27
N SER A 34 6.64 4.39 -26.58
CA SER A 34 6.20 4.50 -25.18
C SER A 34 4.79 3.96 -24.95
N SER A 35 3.98 3.88 -26.01
CA SER A 35 2.65 3.29 -26.00
C SER A 35 2.60 1.80 -25.68
N ILE A 36 3.70 1.05 -25.82
CA ILE A 36 3.75 -0.35 -25.37
C ILE A 36 3.67 -0.45 -23.84
N ASN A 37 4.04 0.61 -23.11
CA ASN A 37 3.96 0.64 -21.65
C ASN A 37 2.63 1.23 -21.15
N TYR A 38 1.68 1.57 -22.03
CA TYR A 38 0.37 2.05 -21.59
C TYR A 38 -0.42 0.89 -21.02
N ALA A 39 -0.50 0.84 -19.69
CA ALA A 39 -1.54 0.08 -19.02
C ALA A 39 -2.91 0.58 -19.50
N PRO A 40 -3.92 -0.30 -19.64
CA PRO A 40 -5.28 0.12 -19.91
C PRO A 40 -5.71 1.11 -18.82
N SER A 41 -6.40 2.19 -19.23
CA SER A 41 -7.00 3.11 -18.26
C SER A 41 -8.09 2.37 -17.50
N VAL A 42 -7.81 2.08 -16.23
CA VAL A 42 -8.76 1.44 -15.31
C VAL A 42 -9.40 2.49 -14.41
N THR A 43 -10.70 2.34 -14.16
CA THR A 43 -11.44 3.19 -13.24
C THR A 43 -11.29 2.60 -11.83
N PRO A 44 -10.76 3.34 -10.84
CA PRO A 44 -10.64 2.80 -9.48
C PRO A 44 -11.99 2.39 -8.90
N ASN A 45 -12.04 1.27 -8.18
CA ASN A 45 -13.26 0.76 -7.55
C ASN A 45 -13.96 1.79 -6.65
N ILE A 46 -13.20 2.64 -5.96
CA ILE A 46 -13.74 3.68 -5.07
C ILE A 46 -14.51 4.78 -5.82
N VAL A 47 -14.27 4.96 -7.13
CA VAL A 47 -14.99 5.92 -7.98
C VAL A 47 -16.01 5.26 -8.91
N ASP A 48 -15.95 3.94 -9.07
CA ASP A 48 -16.89 3.17 -9.88
C ASP A 48 -18.15 2.82 -9.08
N THR A 49 -19.26 3.49 -9.40
CA THR A 49 -20.56 3.25 -8.75
C THR A 49 -21.17 1.87 -9.03
N THR A 50 -20.65 1.14 -10.02
CA THR A 50 -21.11 -0.21 -10.37
C THR A 50 -20.29 -1.32 -9.70
N ALA A 51 -19.13 -0.98 -9.14
CA ALA A 51 -18.27 -1.94 -8.45
C ALA A 51 -18.93 -2.43 -7.14
N PRO A 52 -18.85 -3.74 -6.82
CA PRO A 52 -19.46 -4.28 -5.61
C PRO A 52 -18.74 -3.79 -4.36
N ASN A 53 -19.47 -3.23 -3.39
CA ASN A 53 -18.86 -2.87 -2.11
C ASN A 53 -18.67 -4.11 -1.23
N ALA A 54 -17.42 -4.57 -1.09
CA ALA A 54 -17.05 -5.77 -0.33
C ALA A 54 -17.47 -5.70 1.15
N GLN A 55 -17.42 -4.53 1.79
CA GLN A 55 -17.90 -4.34 3.17
C GLN A 55 -19.41 -4.60 3.31
N ILE A 56 -20.18 -4.44 2.24
CA ILE A 56 -21.62 -4.73 2.24
C ILE A 56 -21.87 -6.20 1.89
N VAL A 57 -21.31 -6.68 0.78
CA VAL A 57 -21.68 -7.98 0.19
C VAL A 57 -20.99 -9.18 0.85
N CYS A 58 -19.78 -9.01 1.38
CA CYS A 58 -19.01 -10.12 1.94
C CYS A 58 -19.43 -10.43 3.39
N PRO A 59 -19.34 -11.69 3.83
CA PRO A 59 -19.81 -12.08 5.17
C PRO A 59 -18.81 -11.77 6.29
N GLY A 60 -17.53 -11.55 5.96
CA GLY A 60 -16.43 -11.51 6.93
C GLY A 60 -16.13 -12.90 7.52
N TYR A 61 -15.43 -12.96 8.64
CA TYR A 61 -14.96 -14.21 9.25
C TYR A 61 -15.52 -14.42 10.65
N LYS A 62 -15.36 -15.62 11.21
CA LYS A 62 -15.55 -15.93 12.64
C LYS A 62 -14.35 -16.71 13.14
N ALA A 63 -13.87 -16.35 14.32
CA ALA A 63 -12.82 -17.08 15.00
C ALA A 63 -13.35 -18.32 15.71
N SER A 64 -12.69 -19.46 15.53
CA SER A 64 -12.86 -20.70 16.29
C SER A 64 -11.52 -21.21 16.79
N ASP A 65 -11.55 -22.26 17.61
CA ASP A 65 -10.36 -22.99 18.06
C ASP A 65 -9.29 -22.09 18.70
N VAL A 66 -9.75 -21.10 19.47
CA VAL A 66 -8.90 -20.08 20.08
C VAL A 66 -8.01 -20.70 21.15
N GLN A 67 -6.70 -20.63 20.93
CA GLN A 67 -5.68 -21.06 21.88
C GLN A 67 -4.96 -19.82 22.41
N GLU A 68 -5.16 -19.50 23.69
CA GLU A 68 -4.40 -18.44 24.36
C GLU A 68 -3.14 -18.99 25.01
N THR A 69 -2.06 -18.22 24.92
CA THR A 69 -0.79 -18.48 25.60
C THR A 69 -0.31 -17.21 26.29
N THR A 70 0.72 -17.32 27.12
CA THR A 70 1.35 -16.13 27.72
C THR A 70 1.95 -15.19 26.67
N ALA A 71 2.34 -15.71 25.51
CA ALA A 71 2.95 -14.94 24.43
C ALA A 71 1.93 -14.37 23.43
N GLY A 72 0.65 -14.71 23.51
CA GLY A 72 -0.37 -14.25 22.56
C GLY A 72 -1.51 -15.23 22.36
N LEU A 73 -2.07 -15.30 21.16
CA LEU A 73 -3.12 -16.26 20.83
C LEU A 73 -3.04 -16.71 19.37
N SER A 74 -3.57 -17.89 19.09
CA SER A 74 -3.85 -18.37 17.75
C SER A 74 -5.31 -18.78 17.63
N ALA A 75 -5.90 -18.62 16.45
CA ALA A 75 -7.26 -19.05 16.17
C ALA A 75 -7.40 -19.39 14.69
N ASP A 76 -8.41 -20.20 14.37
CA ASP A 76 -8.85 -20.38 12.99
C ASP A 76 -9.91 -19.32 12.68
N LEU A 77 -9.81 -18.67 11.53
CA LEU A 77 -10.84 -17.76 11.02
C LEU A 77 -11.53 -18.43 9.84
N THR A 78 -12.81 -18.79 10.00
CA THR A 78 -13.61 -19.37 8.92
C THR A 78 -14.62 -18.34 8.41
N LEU A 79 -14.82 -18.31 7.10
CA LEU A 79 -15.78 -17.41 6.44
C LEU A 79 -17.17 -17.54 7.07
N ALA A 80 -17.76 -16.41 7.47
CA ALA A 80 -18.95 -16.36 8.33
C ALA A 80 -20.28 -16.57 7.58
N GLY A 81 -20.23 -16.92 6.30
CA GLY A 81 -21.38 -17.05 5.41
C GLY A 81 -20.98 -17.58 4.04
N GLN A 82 -21.87 -17.41 3.06
CA GLN A 82 -21.58 -17.76 1.67
C GLN A 82 -20.51 -16.81 1.09
N GLU A 83 -19.64 -17.36 0.25
CA GLU A 83 -18.68 -16.61 -0.54
C GLU A 83 -19.39 -15.49 -1.32
N CYS A 84 -18.89 -14.27 -1.20
CA CYS A 84 -19.35 -13.13 -2.00
C CYS A 84 -18.66 -13.09 -3.37
N ASN A 85 -17.40 -13.52 -3.41
CA ASN A 85 -16.55 -13.51 -4.60
C ASN A 85 -16.63 -12.17 -5.35
N ALA A 86 -16.46 -11.05 -4.62
CA ALA A 86 -16.75 -9.72 -5.16
C ALA A 86 -15.69 -9.26 -6.16
N TYR A 87 -14.41 -9.53 -5.86
CA TYR A 87 -13.27 -9.17 -6.69
C TYR A 87 -12.33 -10.35 -7.00
N GLY A 88 -12.67 -11.55 -6.51
CA GLY A 88 -11.86 -12.75 -6.62
C GLY A 88 -12.55 -13.91 -5.91
N ASN A 89 -11.81 -14.99 -5.63
CA ASN A 89 -12.34 -16.09 -4.84
C ASN A 89 -12.08 -15.86 -3.35
N ASP A 90 -13.11 -15.95 -2.51
CA ASP A 90 -12.98 -15.88 -1.06
C ASP A 90 -12.08 -17.01 -0.51
N VAL A 91 -11.18 -16.66 0.41
CA VAL A 91 -10.35 -17.63 1.12
C VAL A 91 -11.11 -18.17 2.33
N LYS A 92 -11.69 -19.37 2.22
CA LYS A 92 -12.56 -19.95 3.26
C LYS A 92 -12.00 -19.95 4.67
N ASP A 93 -10.74 -20.38 4.81
CA ASP A 93 -10.12 -20.64 6.11
C ASP A 93 -8.77 -19.93 6.20
N LEU A 94 -8.64 -19.07 7.21
CA LEU A 94 -7.40 -18.39 7.56
C LEU A 94 -6.90 -18.85 8.92
N THR A 95 -5.60 -18.70 9.16
CA THR A 95 -5.00 -18.80 10.49
C THR A 95 -4.72 -17.41 11.03
N LEU A 96 -5.24 -17.10 12.21
CA LEU A 96 -4.90 -15.92 13.00
C LEU A 96 -3.76 -16.27 13.96
N SER A 97 -2.71 -15.44 13.96
CA SER A 97 -1.64 -15.47 14.94
C SER A 97 -1.42 -14.07 15.52
N VAL A 98 -1.60 -13.92 16.82
CA VAL A 98 -1.30 -12.71 17.58
C VAL A 98 -0.13 -12.99 18.51
N GLN A 99 0.93 -12.20 18.44
CA GLN A 99 2.15 -12.39 19.22
C GLN A 99 2.59 -11.09 19.90
N TYR A 100 2.76 -11.13 21.22
CA TYR A 100 3.41 -10.09 22.01
C TYR A 100 4.93 -10.32 21.93
N GLN A 101 5.58 -9.65 20.98
CA GLN A 101 7.00 -9.87 20.71
C GLN A 101 7.92 -9.06 21.63
N SER A 102 7.45 -7.91 22.13
CA SER A 102 8.15 -7.11 23.14
C SER A 102 7.11 -6.29 23.93
N ARG A 103 7.59 -5.46 24.86
CA ARG A 103 6.74 -4.53 25.60
C ARG A 103 5.88 -3.66 24.66
N GLU A 104 6.47 -3.11 23.62
CA GLU A 104 5.84 -2.14 22.70
C GLU A 104 5.49 -2.71 21.32
N ARG A 105 5.71 -4.01 21.07
CA ARG A 105 5.48 -4.65 19.76
C ARG A 105 4.53 -5.83 19.87
N LEU A 106 3.33 -5.64 19.31
CA LEU A 106 2.34 -6.69 19.07
C LEU A 106 2.23 -6.93 17.56
N VAL A 107 2.25 -8.20 17.15
CA VAL A 107 2.14 -8.62 15.75
C VAL A 107 0.85 -9.41 15.57
N VAL A 108 0.01 -8.99 14.63
CA VAL A 108 -1.17 -9.72 14.19
C VAL A 108 -0.92 -10.21 12.76
N ARG A 109 -1.16 -11.50 12.51
CA ARG A 109 -1.04 -12.11 11.20
C ARG A 109 -2.30 -12.89 10.88
N MET A 110 -2.76 -12.74 9.65
CA MET A 110 -3.83 -13.54 9.05
C MET A 110 -3.31 -14.01 7.70
N TYR A 111 -3.37 -15.31 7.45
CA TYR A 111 -2.92 -15.92 6.20
C TYR A 111 -3.74 -17.18 5.92
N PRO A 112 -3.86 -17.63 4.66
CA PRO A 112 -4.62 -18.83 4.34
C PRO A 112 -4.12 -20.06 5.13
N LYS A 113 -5.05 -20.81 5.71
CA LYS A 113 -4.74 -21.99 6.54
C LYS A 113 -4.10 -23.11 5.72
N TYR A 114 -4.53 -23.26 4.48
CA TYR A 114 -4.09 -24.32 3.57
C TYR A 114 -3.24 -23.72 2.44
N LEU A 115 -1.93 -23.68 2.64
CA LEU A 115 -0.96 -23.22 1.64
C LEU A 115 -0.16 -24.39 1.09
N ALA A 116 -0.21 -24.58 -0.22
CA ALA A 116 0.75 -25.44 -0.91
C ALA A 116 2.14 -24.77 -0.89
N PRO A 117 3.24 -25.54 -0.80
CA PRO A 117 4.60 -24.98 -0.82
C PRO A 117 4.88 -24.06 -2.01
N SER A 118 4.28 -24.33 -3.18
CA SER A 118 4.40 -23.51 -4.38
C SER A 118 3.75 -22.13 -4.28
N ASN A 119 2.75 -21.96 -3.41
CA ASN A 119 1.95 -20.75 -3.28
C ASN A 119 2.32 -19.96 -2.02
N GLN A 120 3.13 -20.53 -1.13
CA GLN A 120 3.44 -19.94 0.17
C GLN A 120 4.06 -18.55 0.05
N SER A 121 4.92 -18.32 -0.93
CA SER A 121 5.59 -17.03 -1.15
C SER A 121 4.66 -15.90 -1.57
N LEU A 122 3.43 -16.20 -2.02
CA LEU A 122 2.42 -15.19 -2.34
C LEU A 122 1.85 -14.53 -1.08
N TYR A 123 1.87 -15.24 0.05
CA TYR A 123 1.23 -14.80 1.31
C TYR A 123 2.23 -14.56 2.43
N ILE A 124 3.34 -15.31 2.44
CA ILE A 124 4.34 -15.27 3.51
C ILE A 124 5.71 -15.05 2.90
N LEU A 125 6.28 -13.87 3.16
CA LEU A 125 7.62 -13.52 2.74
C LEU A 125 8.67 -14.36 3.48
N SER A 126 9.70 -14.80 2.75
CA SER A 126 10.82 -15.54 3.34
C SER A 126 11.58 -14.68 4.36
N PRO A 127 11.94 -15.23 5.54
CA PRO A 127 12.81 -14.54 6.50
C PRO A 127 14.17 -14.13 5.93
N SER A 128 14.63 -14.77 4.85
CA SER A 128 15.87 -14.37 4.15
C SER A 128 15.75 -13.04 3.41
N LEU A 129 14.54 -12.69 2.96
CA LEU A 129 14.25 -11.43 2.27
C LEU A 129 13.76 -10.36 3.24
N THR A 130 13.03 -10.78 4.28
CA THR A 130 12.46 -9.89 5.29
C THR A 130 12.68 -10.50 6.66
N PRO A 131 13.86 -10.28 7.28
CA PRO A 131 14.12 -10.76 8.64
C PRO A 131 13.12 -10.16 9.61
N GLN A 132 12.35 -11.02 10.28
CA GLN A 132 11.35 -10.61 11.25
C GLN A 132 11.87 -10.87 12.67
N PRO A 133 11.70 -9.91 13.59
CA PRO A 133 12.03 -10.14 14.99
C PRO A 133 11.22 -11.30 15.57
N GLY A 134 11.86 -12.11 16.41
CA GLY A 134 11.19 -13.12 17.23
C GLY A 134 10.58 -12.53 18.50
N ILE A 135 10.06 -13.43 19.35
CA ILE A 135 9.59 -13.08 20.71
C ILE A 135 10.82 -12.80 21.57
N GLY A 136 10.89 -11.59 22.13
CA GLY A 136 11.96 -11.17 23.02
C GLY A 136 11.89 -11.86 24.39
N HIS A 137 13.02 -11.89 25.08
CA HIS A 137 13.09 -12.48 26.42
C HIS A 137 12.14 -11.78 27.40
N GLY A 138 11.27 -12.55 28.06
CA GLY A 138 10.28 -12.02 29.02
C GLY A 138 9.10 -11.26 28.38
N ALA A 139 8.97 -11.27 27.05
CA ALA A 139 7.82 -10.72 26.36
C ALA A 139 6.59 -11.60 26.62
N SER A 140 5.50 -10.97 27.04
CA SER A 140 4.23 -11.64 27.31
C SER A 140 3.08 -10.63 27.22
N LYS A 141 1.85 -11.14 27.15
CA LYS A 141 0.62 -10.34 27.26
C LYS A 141 0.61 -9.49 28.54
N ALA A 142 1.13 -10.02 29.65
CA ALA A 142 1.13 -9.33 30.95
C ALA A 142 2.19 -8.21 31.06
N SER A 143 3.28 -8.30 30.29
CA SER A 143 4.37 -7.32 30.30
C SER A 143 4.29 -6.29 29.17
N SER A 144 3.23 -6.33 28.35
CA SER A 144 3.07 -5.44 27.20
C SER A 144 2.35 -4.14 27.57
N ASP A 145 2.76 -3.05 26.90
CA ASP A 145 2.06 -1.77 26.91
C ASP A 145 0.86 -1.76 25.94
N LEU A 146 0.58 -2.88 25.26
CA LEU A 146 -0.49 -3.05 24.30
C LEU A 146 -1.47 -4.14 24.75
N THR A 147 -2.75 -3.98 24.41
CA THR A 147 -3.80 -4.97 24.67
C THR A 147 -4.55 -5.29 23.40
N PHE A 148 -4.62 -6.57 23.04
CA PHE A 148 -5.44 -7.08 21.95
C PHE A 148 -6.79 -7.59 22.48
N THR A 149 -7.88 -7.11 21.88
CA THR A 149 -9.24 -7.57 22.19
C THR A 149 -10.00 -7.85 20.90
N TRP A 150 -10.88 -8.84 20.91
CA TRP A 150 -11.60 -9.27 19.72
C TRP A 150 -13.02 -9.76 20.06
N THR A 151 -13.87 -9.85 19.05
CA THR A 151 -15.26 -10.34 19.13
C THR A 151 -15.62 -11.09 17.85
N ASN A 152 -16.61 -11.97 17.91
CA ASN A 152 -17.24 -12.63 16.75
C ASN A 152 -18.60 -12.02 16.39
N SER A 153 -19.03 -10.96 17.07
CA SER A 153 -20.35 -10.36 16.89
C SER A 153 -20.22 -8.92 16.40
N PRO A 154 -20.80 -8.56 15.23
CA PRO A 154 -21.54 -9.42 14.28
C PRO A 154 -20.67 -10.39 13.45
N SER A 155 -19.36 -10.13 13.36
CA SER A 155 -18.34 -10.95 12.70
C SER A 155 -17.02 -10.79 13.48
N PHE A 156 -15.97 -11.51 13.08
CA PHE A 156 -14.63 -11.38 13.65
C PHE A 156 -14.11 -9.95 13.46
N GLN A 157 -13.90 -9.27 14.57
CA GLN A 157 -13.37 -7.92 14.66
C GLN A 157 -12.40 -7.87 15.84
N PHE A 158 -11.35 -7.07 15.72
CA PHE A 158 -10.38 -6.84 16.77
C PHE A 158 -9.98 -5.37 16.88
N LYS A 159 -9.44 -5.02 18.05
CA LYS A 159 -8.82 -3.73 18.31
C LYS A 159 -7.58 -3.89 19.19
N ILE A 160 -6.67 -2.94 19.05
CA ILE A 160 -5.44 -2.81 19.83
C ILE A 160 -5.49 -1.48 20.55
N ALA A 161 -5.26 -1.51 21.86
CA ALA A 161 -5.22 -0.33 22.70
C ALA A 161 -3.94 -0.27 23.54
N ARG A 162 -3.56 0.92 23.99
CA ARG A 162 -2.52 1.11 25.00
C ARG A 162 -3.02 0.62 26.35
N ALA A 163 -2.27 -0.26 27.00
CA ALA A 163 -2.67 -0.89 28.26
C ALA A 163 -2.93 0.12 29.39
N VAL A 164 -2.12 1.18 29.47
CA VAL A 164 -2.20 2.17 30.56
C VAL A 164 -3.31 3.19 30.34
N SER A 165 -3.38 3.81 29.15
CA SER A 165 -4.37 4.88 28.90
C SER A 165 -5.72 4.36 28.40
N GLY A 166 -5.78 3.11 27.91
CA GLY A 166 -6.95 2.58 27.20
C GLY A 166 -7.15 3.19 25.82
N GLU A 167 -6.24 4.05 25.35
CA GLU A 167 -6.32 4.68 24.03
C GLU A 167 -6.24 3.62 22.93
N VAL A 168 -7.25 3.57 22.08
CA VAL A 168 -7.33 2.64 20.95
C VAL A 168 -6.49 3.18 19.79
N ILE A 169 -5.56 2.36 19.30
CA ILE A 169 -4.62 2.74 18.23
C ILE A 169 -4.85 1.95 16.93
N PHE A 170 -5.65 0.91 16.98
CA PHE A 170 -6.11 0.13 15.82
C PHE A 170 -7.47 -0.46 16.14
N ASP A 171 -8.47 -0.30 15.28
CA ASP A 171 -9.84 -0.68 15.58
C ASP A 171 -10.62 -1.09 14.33
N THR A 172 -10.88 -2.39 14.18
CA THR A 172 -11.67 -2.91 13.04
C THR A 172 -13.17 -2.96 13.33
N TYR A 173 -13.63 -2.50 14.50
CA TYR A 173 -15.03 -2.63 14.89
C TYR A 173 -15.95 -1.87 13.91
N GLY A 174 -17.02 -2.53 13.48
CA GLY A 174 -17.97 -2.00 12.49
C GLY A 174 -17.59 -2.31 11.04
N HIS A 175 -16.43 -2.91 10.79
CA HIS A 175 -15.97 -3.31 9.44
C HIS A 175 -15.75 -4.82 9.37
N LYS A 176 -15.77 -5.35 8.15
CA LYS A 176 -15.49 -6.76 7.85
C LYS A 176 -14.07 -6.90 7.34
N ILE A 177 -13.38 -7.93 7.81
CA ILE A 177 -12.13 -8.37 7.17
C ILE A 177 -12.53 -9.13 5.91
N VAL A 178 -12.06 -8.67 4.74
CA VAL A 178 -12.29 -9.33 3.45
C VAL A 178 -10.96 -9.88 2.96
N PHE A 179 -10.97 -11.16 2.57
CA PHE A 179 -9.77 -11.86 2.12
C PHE A 179 -10.15 -12.76 0.95
N GLU A 180 -9.91 -12.25 -0.25
CA GLU A 180 -10.04 -12.93 -1.52
C GLU A 180 -8.65 -13.09 -2.15
N ASP A 181 -8.52 -13.90 -3.21
CA ASP A 181 -7.25 -14.08 -3.92
C ASP A 181 -6.73 -12.81 -4.63
N GLN A 182 -7.62 -11.86 -4.94
CA GLN A 182 -7.30 -10.59 -5.60
C GLN A 182 -7.60 -9.35 -4.75
N LEU A 183 -8.20 -9.51 -3.56
CA LEU A 183 -8.49 -8.40 -2.65
C LEU A 183 -8.26 -8.79 -1.20
N LEU A 184 -7.43 -7.99 -0.51
CA LEU A 184 -7.39 -7.95 0.95
C LEU A 184 -7.88 -6.58 1.40
N GLU A 185 -8.98 -6.55 2.14
CA GLU A 185 -9.52 -5.31 2.72
C GLU A 185 -9.50 -5.40 4.25
N LEU A 186 -8.79 -4.45 4.86
CA LEU A 186 -8.71 -4.27 6.30
C LEU A 186 -8.91 -2.79 6.62
N VAL A 187 -9.97 -2.49 7.37
CA VAL A 187 -10.34 -1.13 7.74
C VAL A 187 -10.10 -0.91 9.22
N THR A 188 -9.46 0.20 9.57
CA THR A 188 -9.33 0.67 10.96
C THR A 188 -10.03 2.01 11.13
N ASN A 189 -10.81 2.14 12.20
CA ASN A 189 -11.42 3.40 12.60
C ASN A 189 -10.34 4.39 13.01
N MET A 190 -10.54 5.64 12.63
CA MET A 190 -9.63 6.75 12.91
C MET A 190 -10.33 7.80 13.75
N VAL A 191 -9.59 8.40 14.70
CA VAL A 191 -10.09 9.55 15.46
C VAL A 191 -10.25 10.78 14.55
N PRO A 192 -11.18 11.70 14.85
CA PRO A 192 -11.26 12.96 14.14
C PRO A 192 -9.92 13.70 14.15
N GLN A 193 -9.57 14.32 13.03
CA GLN A 193 -8.32 15.09 12.86
C GLN A 193 -7.03 14.29 13.13
N TYR A 194 -7.03 13.01 12.77
CA TYR A 194 -5.84 12.16 12.86
C TYR A 194 -4.63 12.73 12.10
N ASN A 195 -3.43 12.41 12.60
CA ASN A 195 -2.15 12.71 11.97
C ASN A 195 -1.51 11.40 11.49
N ILE A 196 -1.40 11.23 10.17
CA ILE A 196 -0.73 10.07 9.57
C ILE A 196 0.39 10.55 8.65
N TYR A 197 1.48 9.79 8.62
CA TYR A 197 2.71 10.03 7.88
C TYR A 197 3.20 8.70 7.30
N GLY A 198 4.04 8.73 6.27
CA GLY A 198 4.57 7.53 5.62
C GLY A 198 3.82 7.19 4.34
N LEU A 199 3.55 5.90 4.09
CA LEU A 199 2.94 5.37 2.85
C LEU A 199 3.64 5.92 1.59
N ALA A 200 4.95 5.72 1.54
CA ALA A 200 5.81 6.03 0.41
C ALA A 200 5.75 4.90 -0.64
N GLU A 201 6.04 5.16 -1.92
CA GLU A 201 6.60 6.40 -2.49
C GLU A 201 5.54 7.30 -3.11
N ASN A 202 5.48 8.56 -2.67
CA ASN A 202 4.53 9.53 -3.18
C ASN A 202 5.05 10.96 -3.02
N LEU A 203 4.87 11.78 -4.07
CA LEU A 203 5.25 13.20 -4.06
C LEU A 203 4.10 14.05 -3.50
N ARG A 204 4.11 14.27 -2.18
CA ARG A 204 3.12 15.10 -1.46
C ARG A 204 3.73 15.76 -0.22
N GLY A 205 2.93 16.56 0.48
CA GLY A 205 3.30 17.08 1.80
C GLY A 205 3.55 15.97 2.83
N PHE A 206 4.35 16.27 3.87
CA PHE A 206 4.78 15.29 4.87
C PHE A 206 3.61 14.61 5.61
N ARG A 207 2.61 15.39 6.06
CA ARG A 207 1.39 14.87 6.67
C ARG A 207 0.40 14.43 5.58
N ILE A 208 -0.11 13.20 5.68
CA ILE A 208 -1.19 12.71 4.83
C ILE A 208 -2.49 13.45 5.21
N PRO A 209 -3.19 14.08 4.23
CA PRO A 209 -4.48 14.73 4.49
C PRO A 209 -5.52 13.74 5.01
N ASN A 210 -6.50 14.23 5.77
CA ASN A 210 -7.67 13.44 6.11
C ASN A 210 -8.53 13.23 4.85
N ASN A 211 -9.18 12.07 4.70
CA ASN A 211 -9.94 11.68 3.50
C ASN A 211 -9.08 11.68 2.21
N PHE A 212 -8.05 10.84 2.20
CA PHE A 212 -7.11 10.71 1.10
C PHE A 212 -7.03 9.26 0.63
N THR A 213 -6.94 9.04 -0.67
CA THR A 213 -6.72 7.73 -1.30
C THR A 213 -5.36 7.74 -1.98
N ASP A 214 -4.58 6.68 -1.76
CA ASP A 214 -3.23 6.55 -2.25
C ASP A 214 -3.02 5.18 -2.89
N VAL A 215 -2.16 5.10 -3.90
CA VAL A 215 -1.80 3.84 -4.56
C VAL A 215 -0.30 3.62 -4.38
N LEU A 216 0.07 2.43 -3.89
CA LEU A 216 1.45 2.03 -3.73
C LEU A 216 1.77 0.96 -4.77
N GLU A 217 2.44 1.37 -5.84
CA GLU A 217 2.91 0.48 -6.90
C GLU A 217 4.33 0.90 -7.29
N CYS A 218 5.23 -0.08 -7.45
CA CYS A 218 6.57 0.18 -7.94
C CYS A 218 6.52 0.37 -9.46
N VAL A 219 6.27 1.59 -9.91
CA VAL A 219 6.27 1.96 -11.33
C VAL A 219 7.55 2.70 -11.70
N GLN A 220 8.08 2.43 -12.90
CA GLN A 220 9.20 3.16 -13.44
C GLN A 220 8.70 4.50 -14.03
N SER A 221 8.55 5.51 -13.17
CA SER A 221 8.15 6.86 -13.59
C SER A 221 9.37 7.67 -14.06
N TRP A 222 9.70 7.58 -15.34
CA TRP A 222 10.58 8.55 -16.02
C TRP A 222 9.96 9.00 -17.33
N TYR A 223 9.19 10.10 -17.31
CA TYR A 223 9.04 10.95 -18.50
C TYR A 223 8.99 12.45 -18.12
N ASP A 224 9.88 13.20 -18.77
CA ASP A 224 9.83 14.63 -19.09
C ASP A 224 9.88 15.70 -17.99
N LEU A 225 11.03 15.80 -17.32
CA LEU A 225 11.54 17.10 -16.86
C LEU A 225 12.88 17.40 -17.56
N ALA A 226 12.78 17.77 -18.84
CA ALA A 226 13.83 18.53 -19.50
C ALA A 226 13.89 19.95 -18.91
N LEU A 227 14.46 20.08 -17.70
CA LEU A 227 15.05 21.34 -17.23
C LEU A 227 16.52 21.08 -16.87
N LYS A 228 17.33 20.98 -17.93
CA LYS A 228 18.75 21.34 -18.02
C LYS A 228 19.48 21.60 -16.69
N VAL A 229 19.98 20.54 -16.05
CA VAL A 229 21.17 20.63 -15.19
C VAL A 229 22.25 19.74 -15.80
N THR A 230 23.17 20.38 -16.51
CA THR A 230 24.44 19.78 -16.90
C THR A 230 25.32 19.69 -15.66
N ILE A 231 25.41 18.52 -15.03
CA ILE A 231 26.64 18.06 -14.34
C ILE A 231 26.84 16.56 -14.66
N LEU A 232 28.09 16.24 -14.98
CA LEU A 232 28.60 15.02 -15.60
C LEU A 232 28.66 13.78 -14.68
N ARG A 233 28.40 12.63 -15.33
CA ARG A 233 29.01 11.29 -15.20
C ARG A 233 28.69 10.32 -14.04
N ASP A 234 28.22 9.16 -14.52
CA ASP A 234 28.50 7.76 -14.13
C ASP A 234 27.84 7.13 -12.89
N ILE A 235 26.64 6.59 -13.15
CA ILE A 235 26.20 5.18 -13.00
C ILE A 235 26.76 4.39 -11.81
N HIS A 236 25.88 4.12 -10.84
CA HIS A 236 25.65 2.75 -10.36
C HIS A 236 24.16 2.55 -10.01
N SER A 237 23.47 1.81 -10.89
CA SER A 237 22.36 0.88 -10.60
C SER A 237 21.55 1.15 -9.33
N GLU A 238 20.51 1.99 -9.43
CA GLU A 238 19.37 1.91 -8.51
C GLU A 238 18.60 0.62 -8.80
N ARG A 239 18.83 -0.40 -7.98
CA ARG A 239 17.87 -1.49 -7.81
C ARG A 239 16.81 -1.02 -6.83
N CYS A 240 15.70 -0.48 -7.34
CA CYS A 240 14.43 -0.66 -6.66
C CYS A 240 13.94 -2.06 -7.03
N CYS A 241 13.72 -2.89 -6.00
CA CYS A 241 13.47 -4.34 -6.04
C CYS A 241 14.73 -5.22 -6.16
N ALA A 242 14.87 -6.13 -5.20
CA ALA A 242 16.05 -6.98 -4.94
C ALA A 242 16.43 -7.88 -6.13
#